data_AF-S4YCC1-F1
#
_entry.id   AF-S4YCC1-F1
#
_cell.length_a   1.000
_cell.length_b   1.000
_cell.length_c   1.000
_cell.angle_alpha   90.00
_cell.angle_beta   90.00
_cell.angle_gamma   90.00
#
_symmetry.space_group_name_H-M   'P 1'
#
loop_
_entity.id
_entity.type
_entity.pdbx_description
1 polymer ?
#
loop_
_entity_poly.entity_id
_entity_poly.type
_entity_poly.pdbx_seq_one_letter_code
_entity_poly.pdbx_strand_id
1 'polypeptide(L)'
;MEFRDIPPELLLAVAGAALFFGLVQTLRLAWRSARQRRRLERCREQGAAGEARAEALLRELGYTIVGRQVAVSYGVQIDGEPFTVGLRADYLVAHGQRRYVAEVKTGRLAPRIDTPATRRQLLEYRLAFDVDGVLLVDAESRRVRSVVFPLPAGAAGREPPGARLAWFLAAVVAGLVAAMAARASW
;
A
#
# COMPACT_ATOMS: atom_id res chain seq x y z
N MET A 1 -9.55 -42.80 -50.59
CA MET A 1 -8.42 -41.94 -51.00
C MET A 1 -7.25 -42.31 -50.12
N GLU A 2 -6.29 -43.08 -50.65
CA GLU A 2 -5.06 -43.38 -49.92
C GLU A 2 -4.19 -42.13 -49.86
N PHE A 3 -3.59 -41.84 -48.72
CA PHE A 3 -2.67 -40.71 -48.50
C PHE A 3 -1.41 -40.74 -49.41
N ARG A 4 -1.22 -41.80 -50.20
CA ARG A 4 -0.05 -42.03 -51.06
C ARG A 4 -0.05 -41.24 -52.37
N ASP A 5 -1.19 -40.70 -52.81
CA ASP A 5 -1.30 -40.00 -54.11
C ASP A 5 -1.18 -38.47 -54.00
N ILE A 6 -0.85 -37.93 -52.82
CA ILE A 6 -0.73 -36.48 -52.65
C ILE A 6 0.60 -36.01 -53.28
N PRO A 7 0.57 -35.07 -54.24
CA PRO A 7 1.79 -34.52 -54.83
C PRO A 7 2.67 -33.90 -53.73
N PRO A 8 3.98 -34.17 -53.70
CA PRO A 8 4.88 -33.65 -52.67
C PRO A 8 4.89 -32.11 -52.63
N GLU A 9 4.63 -31.46 -53.76
CA GLU A 9 4.53 -30.00 -53.85
C GLU A 9 3.36 -29.42 -53.03
N LEU A 10 2.22 -30.13 -52.98
CA LEU A 10 1.07 -29.74 -52.16
C LEU A 10 1.38 -29.88 -50.67
N LEU A 11 2.09 -30.94 -50.27
CA LEU A 11 2.54 -31.13 -48.89
C LEU A 11 3.51 -30.01 -48.45
N LEU A 12 4.47 -29.66 -49.31
CA LEU A 12 5.39 -28.55 -49.06
C LEU A 12 4.68 -27.20 -48.99
N ALA A 13 3.70 -26.95 -49.85
CA ALA A 13 2.92 -25.72 -49.84
C ALA A 13 2.09 -25.59 -48.54
N VAL A 14 1.43 -26.67 -48.10
CA VAL A 14 0.67 -26.69 -46.84
C VAL A 14 1.60 -26.52 -45.63
N ALA A 15 2.74 -27.20 -45.61
CA ALA A 15 3.74 -27.04 -44.55
C ALA A 15 4.30 -25.61 -44.49
N GLY A 16 4.61 -25.02 -45.66
CA GLY A 16 5.07 -23.63 -45.78
C GLY A 16 4.02 -22.63 -45.29
N ALA A 17 2.75 -22.81 -45.67
CA ALA A 17 1.65 -21.97 -45.21
C ALA A 17 1.44 -22.07 -43.70
N ALA A 18 1.52 -23.28 -43.12
CA ALA A 18 1.42 -23.49 -41.68
C ALA A 18 2.58 -22.83 -40.91
N LEU A 19 3.80 -22.95 -41.41
CA LEU A 19 4.99 -22.28 -40.85
C LEU A 19 4.86 -20.76 -40.93
N PHE A 20 4.44 -20.22 -42.07
CA PHE A 20 4.22 -18.79 -42.26
C PHE A 20 3.15 -18.26 -41.29
N PHE A 21 2.02 -18.96 -41.18
CA PHE A 21 0.95 -18.60 -40.25
C PHE A 21 1.43 -18.63 -38.79
N GLY A 22 2.16 -19.68 -38.39
CA GLY A 22 2.77 -19.78 -37.07
C GLY A 22 3.77 -18.66 -36.77
N LEU A 23 4.58 -18.27 -37.76
CA LEU A 23 5.54 -17.16 -37.64
C LEU A 23 4.81 -15.82 -37.45
N VAL A 24 3.83 -15.52 -38.30
CA VAL A 24 3.01 -14.29 -38.22
C VAL A 24 2.26 -14.22 -36.90
N GLN A 25 1.69 -15.33 -36.42
CA GLN A 25 0.97 -15.39 -35.17
C GLN A 25 1.90 -15.20 -33.96
N THR A 26 3.08 -15.81 -33.97
CA THR A 26 4.12 -15.60 -32.95
C THR A 26 4.57 -14.15 -32.89
N LEU A 27 4.88 -13.54 -34.04
CA LEU A 27 5.27 -12.13 -34.15
C LEU A 27 4.15 -11.20 -33.64
N ARG A 28 2.89 -11.48 -34.00
CA ARG A 28 1.73 -10.70 -33.53
C ARG A 28 1.55 -10.78 -32.01
N LEU A 29 1.70 -11.96 -31.41
CA LEU A 29 1.60 -12.15 -29.96
C LEU A 29 2.78 -11.51 -29.23
N ALA A 30 3.99 -11.64 -29.75
CA ALA A 30 5.18 -10.99 -29.23
C ALA A 30 5.06 -9.45 -29.29
N TRP A 31 4.51 -8.89 -30.37
CA TRP A 31 4.31 -7.45 -30.47
C TRP A 31 3.24 -6.94 -29.51
N ARG A 32 2.13 -7.69 -29.33
CA ARG A 32 1.10 -7.37 -28.34
C ARG A 32 1.66 -7.39 -26.92
N SER A 33 2.43 -8.41 -26.57
CA SER A 33 3.03 -8.52 -25.24
C SER A 33 4.10 -7.45 -25.01
N ALA A 34 4.93 -7.14 -26.01
CA ALA A 34 5.89 -6.04 -25.94
C ALA A 34 5.20 -4.68 -25.80
N ARG A 35 4.10 -4.44 -26.52
CA ARG A 35 3.31 -3.20 -26.39
C ARG A 35 2.66 -3.07 -25.01
N GLN A 36 2.16 -4.18 -24.46
CA GLN A 36 1.63 -4.23 -23.09
C GLN A 36 2.74 -3.96 -22.05
N ARG A 37 3.91 -4.60 -22.20
CA ARG A 37 5.07 -4.37 -21.32
C ARG A 37 5.53 -2.91 -21.34
N ARG A 38 5.74 -2.34 -22.53
CA ARG A 38 6.10 -0.91 -22.68
C ARG A 38 5.06 0.04 -22.10
N ARG A 39 3.76 -0.30 -22.20
CA ARG A 39 2.70 0.50 -21.58
C ARG A 39 2.78 0.44 -20.06
N LEU A 40 3.00 -0.75 -19.48
CA LEU A 40 3.15 -0.92 -18.03
C LEU A 40 4.39 -0.20 -17.50
N GLU A 41 5.52 -0.27 -18.22
CA GLU A 41 6.74 0.46 -17.89
C GLU A 41 6.51 1.97 -17.88
N ARG A 42 5.90 2.53 -18.93
CA ARG A 42 5.55 3.95 -18.97
C ARG A 42 4.59 4.36 -17.84
N CYS A 43 3.60 3.53 -17.52
CA CYS A 43 2.71 3.80 -16.39
C CYS A 43 3.45 3.77 -15.05
N ARG A 44 4.44 2.87 -14.86
CA ARG A 44 5.27 2.82 -13.66
C ARG A 44 6.16 4.04 -13.53
N GLU A 45 6.81 4.46 -14.61
CA GLU A 45 7.63 5.67 -14.63
C GLU A 45 6.80 6.92 -14.31
N GLN A 46 5.61 7.04 -14.90
CA GLN A 46 4.69 8.14 -14.60
C GLN A 46 4.19 8.11 -13.16
N GLY A 47 3.89 6.93 -12.62
CA GLY A 47 3.55 6.73 -11.21
C GLY A 47 4.68 7.18 -10.27
N ALA A 48 5.90 6.70 -10.52
CA ALA A 48 7.08 7.06 -9.73
C ALA A 48 7.38 8.57 -9.77
N ALA A 49 7.23 9.21 -10.93
CA ALA A 49 7.38 10.66 -11.05
C ALA A 49 6.27 11.44 -10.32
N GLY A 50 5.07 10.88 -10.24
CA GLY A 50 3.96 11.45 -9.45
C GLY A 50 4.21 11.31 -7.95
N GLU A 51 4.65 10.13 -7.51
CA GLU A 51 5.04 9.85 -6.13
C GLU A 51 6.17 10.76 -5.65
N ALA A 52 7.23 10.93 -6.45
CA ALA A 52 8.34 11.83 -6.11
C ALA A 52 7.89 13.30 -5.96
N ARG A 53 6.98 13.76 -6.82
CA ARG A 53 6.39 15.11 -6.71
C ARG A 53 5.51 15.26 -5.47
N ALA A 54 4.73 14.24 -5.14
CA ALA A 54 3.92 14.23 -3.92
C ALA A 54 4.79 14.29 -2.66
N GLU A 55 5.86 13.50 -2.63
CA GLU A 55 6.81 13.46 -1.52
C GLU A 55 7.51 14.82 -1.33
N ALA A 56 7.95 15.44 -2.43
CA ALA A 56 8.53 16.78 -2.41
C ALA A 56 7.54 17.83 -1.88
N LEU A 57 6.29 17.80 -2.36
CA LEU A 57 5.23 18.70 -1.90
C LEU A 57 4.94 18.53 -0.40
N LEU A 58 4.87 17.29 0.09
CA LEU A 58 4.67 17.01 1.52
C LEU A 58 5.82 17.60 2.35
N ARG A 59 7.07 17.43 1.93
CA ARG A 59 8.21 18.04 2.62
C ARG A 59 8.19 19.56 2.61
N GLU A 60 7.86 20.16 1.46
CA GLU A 60 7.75 21.62 1.31
C GLU A 60 6.69 22.19 2.27
N LEU A 61 5.60 21.45 2.50
CA LEU A 61 4.55 21.80 3.45
C LEU A 61 4.89 21.46 4.92
N GLY A 62 6.13 21.05 5.21
CA GLY A 62 6.60 20.79 6.57
C GLY A 62 6.29 19.39 7.12
N TYR A 63 5.83 18.45 6.28
CA TYR A 63 5.63 17.07 6.70
C TYR A 63 6.95 16.28 6.65
N THR A 64 7.19 15.49 7.69
CA THR A 64 8.27 14.51 7.73
C THR A 64 7.76 13.18 7.20
N ILE A 65 8.46 12.61 6.20
CA ILE A 65 8.15 11.27 5.69
C ILE A 65 8.64 10.22 6.69
N VAL A 66 7.71 9.51 7.32
CA VAL A 66 8.01 8.42 8.28
C VAL A 66 8.21 7.10 7.54
N GLY A 67 7.43 6.86 6.48
CA GLY A 67 7.53 5.65 5.67
C GLY A 67 6.91 5.84 4.30
N ARG A 68 7.38 5.02 3.36
CA ARG A 68 6.86 4.93 1.98
C ARG A 68 6.24 3.56 1.78
N GLN A 69 5.13 3.48 1.05
CA GLN A 69 4.46 2.24 0.67
C GLN A 69 4.25 1.32 1.89
N VAL A 70 3.81 1.92 3.00
CA VAL A 70 3.73 1.26 4.31
C VAL A 70 2.57 0.29 4.30
N ALA A 71 2.84 -0.96 4.64
CA ALA A 71 1.84 -2.01 4.78
C ALA A 71 1.54 -2.27 6.25
N VAL A 72 0.27 -2.46 6.56
CA VAL A 72 -0.22 -2.93 7.86
C VAL A 72 -1.22 -4.05 7.63
N SER A 73 -1.53 -4.81 8.67
CA SER A 73 -2.65 -5.72 8.67
C SER A 73 -3.53 -5.48 9.91
N TYR A 74 -4.83 -5.73 9.76
CA TYR A 74 -5.76 -5.68 10.88
C TYR A 74 -6.68 -6.90 10.87
N GLY A 75 -7.11 -7.31 12.06
CA GLY A 75 -7.98 -8.45 12.25
C GLY A 75 -9.45 -8.07 12.14
N VAL A 76 -10.24 -8.97 11.55
CA VAL A 76 -11.70 -8.97 11.51
C VAL A 76 -12.16 -10.33 11.99
N GLN A 77 -13.32 -10.42 12.64
CA GLN A 77 -13.96 -11.71 12.93
C GLN A 77 -15.17 -11.88 12.03
N ILE A 78 -15.28 -13.04 11.38
CA ILE A 78 -16.43 -13.42 10.55
C ILE A 78 -17.00 -14.67 11.20
N ASP A 79 -18.19 -14.54 11.80
CA ASP A 79 -18.86 -15.63 12.53
C ASP A 79 -17.99 -16.28 13.61
N GLY A 80 -17.17 -15.47 14.29
CA GLY A 80 -16.23 -15.90 15.33
C GLY A 80 -14.86 -16.33 14.81
N GLU A 81 -14.70 -16.52 13.50
CA GLU A 81 -13.43 -16.93 12.89
C GLU A 81 -12.53 -15.71 12.59
N PRO A 82 -11.26 -15.74 13.00
CA PRO A 82 -10.33 -14.64 12.72
C PRO A 82 -9.95 -14.58 11.23
N PHE A 83 -10.07 -13.39 10.65
CA PHE A 83 -9.67 -13.07 9.29
C PHE A 83 -8.73 -11.87 9.29
N THR A 84 -7.63 -11.93 8.54
CA THR A 84 -6.65 -10.84 8.47
C THR A 84 -6.79 -10.10 7.16
N VAL A 85 -6.95 -8.78 7.24
CA VAL A 85 -6.97 -7.89 6.08
C VAL A 85 -5.63 -7.17 5.99
N GLY A 86 -4.99 -7.20 4.82
CA GLY A 86 -3.80 -6.40 4.53
C GLY A 86 -4.19 -5.06 3.89
N LEU A 87 -3.57 -3.98 4.36
CA LEU A 87 -3.79 -2.63 3.86
C LEU A 87 -2.45 -1.94 3.59
N ARG A 88 -2.37 -1.19 2.50
CA ARG A 88 -1.16 -0.44 2.12
C ARG A 88 -1.49 1.01 1.83
N ALA A 89 -0.65 1.90 2.34
CA ALA A 89 -0.72 3.34 2.10
C ALA A 89 0.53 3.82 1.36
N ASP A 90 0.41 4.87 0.53
CA ASP A 90 1.55 5.41 -0.22
C ASP A 90 2.59 6.03 0.70
N TYR A 91 2.15 6.78 1.71
CA TYR A 91 3.04 7.39 2.70
C TYR A 91 2.43 7.39 4.09
N LEU A 92 3.31 7.23 5.08
CA LEU A 92 3.06 7.63 6.46
C LEU A 92 3.90 8.87 6.75
N VAL A 93 3.25 9.93 7.24
CA VAL A 93 3.91 11.21 7.48
C VAL A 93 3.61 11.75 8.88
N ALA A 94 4.47 12.63 9.37
CA ALA A 94 4.29 13.34 10.63
C ALA A 94 4.34 14.86 10.42
N HIS A 95 3.56 15.60 11.20
CA HIS A 95 3.62 17.06 11.28
C HIS A 95 3.47 17.48 12.74
N GLY A 96 4.57 17.88 13.37
CA GLY A 96 4.66 18.00 14.82
C GLY A 96 4.41 16.64 15.51
N GLN A 97 3.49 16.62 16.49
CA GLN A 97 3.13 15.40 17.22
C GLN A 97 2.06 14.54 16.53
N ARG A 98 1.54 15.00 15.38
CA ARG A 98 0.45 14.32 14.66
C ARG A 98 1.00 13.45 13.54
N ARG A 99 0.39 12.29 13.34
CA ARG A 99 0.68 11.36 12.25
C ARG A 99 -0.48 11.31 11.27
N TYR A 100 -0.15 11.08 10.00
CA TYR A 100 -1.13 11.01 8.93
C TYR A 100 -0.75 9.91 7.94
N VAL A 101 -1.76 9.22 7.41
CA VAL A 101 -1.61 8.50 6.14
C VAL A 101 -1.74 9.53 5.02
N ALA A 102 -0.87 9.48 4.01
CA ALA A 102 -1.00 10.28 2.80
C ALA A 102 -1.22 9.37 1.59
N GLU A 103 -2.37 9.56 0.93
CA GLU A 103 -2.80 8.87 -0.28
C GLU A 103 -2.54 9.77 -1.48
N VAL A 104 -1.74 9.31 -2.44
CA VAL A 104 -1.34 10.07 -3.62
C VAL A 104 -2.25 9.74 -4.79
N LYS A 105 -2.71 10.77 -5.48
CA LYS A 105 -3.48 10.62 -6.72
C LYS A 105 -2.73 11.31 -7.85
N THR A 106 -2.37 10.52 -8.86
CA THR A 106 -1.79 11.01 -10.11
C THR A 106 -2.92 11.17 -11.13
N GLY A 107 -3.19 12.39 -11.59
CA GLY A 107 -4.18 12.68 -12.62
C GLY A 107 -5.39 13.50 -12.14
N ARG A 108 -6.19 13.98 -13.10
CA ARG A 108 -7.34 14.89 -12.89
C ARG A 108 -8.53 14.32 -12.11
N LEU A 109 -8.53 13.03 -11.79
CA LEU A 109 -9.61 12.38 -11.04
C LEU A 109 -9.25 12.34 -9.56
N ALA A 110 -9.54 13.43 -8.86
CA ALA A 110 -9.50 13.44 -7.40
C ALA A 110 -10.62 12.54 -6.85
N PRO A 111 -10.34 11.61 -5.92
CA PRO A 111 -11.38 10.87 -5.23
C PRO A 111 -12.28 11.87 -4.52
N ARG A 112 -13.54 11.91 -4.94
CA ARG A 112 -14.50 12.83 -4.35
C ARG A 112 -14.91 12.28 -2.99
N ILE A 113 -14.64 13.05 -1.94
CA ILE A 113 -14.99 12.73 -0.54
C ILE A 113 -16.50 12.52 -0.35
N ASP A 114 -17.33 13.00 -1.28
CA ASP A 114 -18.78 12.80 -1.32
C ASP A 114 -19.19 11.35 -1.67
N THR A 115 -18.28 10.53 -2.19
CA THR A 115 -18.55 9.12 -2.47
C THR A 115 -18.42 8.24 -1.21
N PRO A 116 -19.40 7.36 -0.93
CA PRO A 116 -19.32 6.43 0.20
C PRO A 116 -18.07 5.54 0.19
N ALA A 117 -17.61 5.09 -0.99
CA ALA A 117 -16.43 4.24 -1.11
C ALA A 117 -15.17 4.95 -0.62
N THR A 118 -14.93 6.20 -1.05
CA THR A 118 -13.79 7.00 -0.60
C THR A 118 -13.84 7.22 0.91
N ARG A 119 -15.00 7.55 1.48
CA ARG A 119 -15.11 7.75 2.94
C ARG A 119 -14.81 6.48 3.73
N ARG A 120 -15.30 5.32 3.28
CA ARG A 120 -15.01 4.03 3.93
C ARG A 120 -13.53 3.70 3.89
N GLN A 121 -12.89 3.88 2.74
CA GLN A 121 -11.45 3.64 2.58
C GLN A 121 -10.61 4.57 3.49
N LEU A 122 -10.94 5.86 3.54
CA LEU A 122 -10.21 6.81 4.40
C LEU A 122 -10.42 6.52 5.90
N LEU A 123 -11.62 6.06 6.27
CA LEU A 123 -11.90 5.60 7.64
C LEU A 123 -11.09 4.35 7.97
N GLU A 124 -10.98 3.40 7.04
CA GLU A 124 -10.15 2.20 7.19
C GLU A 124 -8.68 2.57 7.42
N TYR A 125 -8.12 3.48 6.62
CA TYR A 125 -6.77 4.00 6.85
C TYR A 125 -6.60 4.61 8.24
N ARG A 126 -7.55 5.47 8.65
CA ARG A 126 -7.54 6.11 9.97
C ARG A 126 -7.50 5.10 11.12
N LEU A 127 -8.25 4.00 10.99
CA LEU A 127 -8.35 2.96 12.02
C LEU A 127 -7.14 2.00 11.99
N ALA A 128 -6.82 1.45 10.83
CA ALA A 128 -5.77 0.43 10.68
C ALA A 128 -4.37 0.96 10.98
N PHE A 129 -4.08 2.22 10.63
CA PHE A 129 -2.77 2.83 10.90
C PHE A 129 -2.70 3.59 12.24
N ASP A 130 -3.82 3.75 12.94
CA ASP A 130 -3.93 4.55 14.17
C ASP A 130 -3.22 5.93 14.07
N VAL A 131 -3.63 6.70 13.06
CA VAL A 131 -3.11 8.04 12.75
C VAL A 131 -4.10 9.12 13.14
N ASP A 132 -3.73 10.40 13.18
CA ASP A 132 -4.63 11.48 13.58
C ASP A 132 -5.52 11.97 12.42
N GLY A 133 -5.18 11.62 11.17
CA GLY A 133 -5.99 11.89 9.99
C GLY A 133 -5.41 11.29 8.71
N VAL A 134 -6.07 11.57 7.58
CA VAL A 134 -5.61 11.14 6.25
C VAL A 134 -5.44 12.36 5.35
N LEU A 135 -4.35 12.43 4.59
CA LEU A 135 -4.06 13.46 3.60
C LEU A 135 -4.36 12.93 2.21
N LEU A 136 -5.18 13.66 1.47
CA LEU A 136 -5.35 13.45 0.04
C LEU A 136 -4.38 14.37 -0.69
N VAL A 137 -3.41 13.78 -1.38
CA VAL A 137 -2.33 14.51 -2.07
C VAL A 137 -2.56 14.46 -3.57
N ASP A 138 -2.81 15.63 -4.15
CA ASP A 138 -2.81 15.85 -5.59
C ASP A 138 -1.48 16.52 -5.98
N ALA A 139 -0.57 15.71 -6.52
CA ALA A 139 0.75 16.15 -6.93
C ALA A 139 0.73 16.99 -8.22
N GLU A 140 -0.33 16.92 -9.02
CA GLU A 140 -0.45 17.70 -10.26
C GLU A 140 -0.96 19.11 -9.96
N SER A 141 -2.02 19.24 -9.17
CA SER A 141 -2.56 20.55 -8.78
C SER A 141 -1.86 21.16 -7.55
N ARG A 142 -0.87 20.44 -6.99
CA ARG A 142 -0.13 20.80 -5.77
C ARG A 142 -1.05 21.11 -4.60
N ARG A 143 -2.07 20.28 -4.40
CA ARG A 143 -3.04 20.43 -3.30
C ARG A 143 -2.93 19.27 -2.33
N VAL A 144 -2.87 19.60 -1.04
CA VAL A 144 -2.96 18.63 0.06
C VAL A 144 -4.22 18.94 0.85
N ARG A 145 -5.10 17.95 1.00
CA ARG A 145 -6.34 18.10 1.76
C ARG A 145 -6.34 17.16 2.96
N SER A 146 -6.40 17.72 4.15
CA SER A 146 -6.53 16.93 5.38
C SER A 146 -7.97 16.51 5.59
N VAL A 147 -8.18 15.21 5.79
CA VAL A 147 -9.45 14.59 6.18
C VAL A 147 -9.27 14.07 7.59
N VAL A 148 -10.00 14.68 8.53
CA VAL A 148 -9.99 14.29 9.95
C VAL A 148 -11.34 13.66 10.26
N PHE A 149 -11.30 12.48 10.86
CA PHE A 149 -12.48 11.83 11.42
C PHE A 149 -12.51 12.14 12.92
N PRO A 150 -13.44 12.98 13.42
CA PRO A 150 -13.57 13.29 14.83
C PRO A 150 -14.22 12.11 15.57
N LEU A 151 -13.59 10.95 15.50
CA LEU A 151 -14.01 9.76 16.22
C LEU A 151 -13.69 9.99 17.70
N PRO A 152 -14.55 9.53 18.62
CA PRO A 152 -14.17 9.40 20.03
C PRO A 152 -12.85 8.63 20.07
N ALA A 153 -11.91 9.06 20.92
CA ALA A 153 -10.69 8.31 21.13
C ALA A 153 -11.08 6.86 21.47
N GLY A 154 -10.78 5.93 20.57
CA GLY A 154 -11.08 4.53 20.80
C GLY A 154 -10.40 4.11 22.10
N ALA A 155 -11.12 3.42 22.98
CA ALA A 155 -10.62 2.91 24.27
C ALA A 155 -9.46 1.90 24.12
N ALA A 156 -8.95 1.67 22.91
CA ALA A 156 -7.79 0.85 22.65
C ALA A 156 -6.50 1.66 22.86
N GLY A 157 -6.00 1.61 24.09
CA GLY A 157 -4.59 1.62 24.46
C GLY A 157 -3.62 2.37 23.55
N ARG A 158 -3.71 3.71 23.52
CA ARG A 158 -2.56 4.54 23.18
C ARG A 158 -1.59 4.45 24.38
N GLU A 159 -0.89 3.34 24.53
CA GLU A 159 0.22 3.24 25.48
C GLU A 159 1.20 4.35 25.11
N PRO A 160 1.41 5.36 25.97
CA PRO A 160 2.36 6.42 25.65
C PRO A 160 3.74 5.79 25.42
N PRO A 161 4.51 6.26 24.41
CA PRO A 161 5.87 5.80 24.23
C PRO A 161 6.65 6.06 25.53
N GLY A 162 6.92 4.99 26.29
CA GLY A 162 7.51 5.06 27.64
C GLY A 162 6.79 4.23 28.70
N ALA A 163 5.53 3.83 28.51
CA ALA A 163 4.78 3.03 29.48
C ALA A 163 5.47 1.69 29.80
N ARG A 164 6.02 1.00 28.79
CA ARG A 164 6.81 -0.22 28.99
C ARG A 164 8.08 -0.02 29.81
N LEU A 165 8.77 1.12 29.64
CA LEU A 165 9.95 1.47 30.44
C LEU A 165 9.56 1.83 31.88
N ALA A 166 8.46 2.55 32.06
CA ALA A 166 7.92 2.87 33.38
C ALA A 166 7.52 1.62 34.16
N TRP A 167 6.85 0.65 33.52
CA TRP A 167 6.52 -0.64 34.12
C TRP A 167 7.77 -1.46 34.47
N PHE A 168 8.78 -1.46 33.60
CA PHE A 168 10.06 -2.10 33.88
C PHE A 168 10.75 -1.47 35.10
N LEU A 169 10.85 -0.13 35.15
CA LEU A 169 11.45 0.58 36.28
C LEU A 169 10.67 0.34 37.58
N ALA A 170 9.34 0.35 37.53
CA ALA A 170 8.49 0.04 38.69
C ALA A 170 8.73 -1.39 39.21
N ALA A 171 8.88 -2.37 38.31
CA ALA A 171 9.19 -3.75 38.68
C ALA A 171 10.59 -3.88 39.32
N VAL A 172 11.59 -3.17 38.80
CA VAL A 172 12.94 -3.14 39.37
C VAL A 172 12.94 -2.53 40.77
N VAL A 173 12.26 -1.40 40.97
CA VAL A 173 12.14 -0.75 42.29
C VAL A 173 11.42 -1.66 43.28
N ALA A 174 10.31 -2.28 42.88
CA ALA A 174 9.58 -3.22 43.73
C ALA A 174 10.45 -4.44 44.13
N GLY A 175 11.23 -4.98 43.19
CA GLY A 175 12.17 -6.08 43.45
C GLY A 175 13.27 -5.70 44.44
N LEU A 176 13.84 -4.49 44.32
CA LEU A 176 14.85 -3.98 45.25
C LEU A 176 14.30 -3.78 46.66
N VAL A 177 13.09 -3.21 46.79
CA VAL A 177 12.42 -3.02 48.08
C VAL A 177 12.14 -4.38 48.75
N ALA A 178 11.64 -5.36 47.99
CA ALA A 178 11.41 -6.71 48.51
C ALA A 178 12.71 -7.39 48.97
N ALA A 179 13.80 -7.25 48.21
CA ALA A 179 15.11 -7.78 48.58
C ALA A 179 15.68 -7.10 49.84
N MET A 180 15.49 -5.78 49.99
CA MET A 180 15.91 -5.06 51.19
C MET A 180 15.09 -5.47 52.42
N ALA A 181 13.77 -5.63 52.27
CA ALA A 181 12.90 -6.10 53.34
C ALA A 181 13.26 -7.52 53.79
N ALA A 182 13.55 -8.41 52.84
CA ALA A 182 13.98 -9.78 53.13
C ALA A 182 15.34 -9.86 53.85
N ARG A 183 16.23 -8.88 53.63
CA ARG A 183 17.52 -8.78 54.34
C ARG A 183 17.42 -8.15 55.72
N ALA A 184 16.36 -7.38 55.99
CA ALA A 184 16.10 -6.78 57.30
C ALA A 184 15.32 -7.73 58.24
N SER A 185 14.76 -8.82 57.72
CA SER A 185 14.03 -9.86 58.46
C SER A 185 14.89 -11.08 58.86
N TRP A 186 16.23 -10.96 58.77
CA TRP A 186 17.21 -11.94 59.26
C TRP A 186 18.12 -11.30 60.30
#